data_AF-A0A812RBF8-F1
#
_entry.id   AF-A0A812RBF8-F1
#
_cell.length_a   1.000
_cell.length_b   1.000
_cell.length_c   1.000
_cell.angle_alpha   90.00
_cell.angle_beta   90.00
_cell.angle_gamma   90.00
#
_symmetry.space_group_name_H-M   'P 1'
#
loop_
_entity.id
_entity.type
_entity.pdbx_description
1 polymer ?
#
loop_
_entity_poly.entity_id
_entity_poly.type
_entity_poly.pdbx_seq_one_letter_code
_entity_poly.pdbx_strand_id
1 'polypeptide(L)'
;MVALIPKKGAESASHMVIQFLPFEEDVRPWTCASLPEPTSDQRAAMSKIVDGLTLTAGNEMLRPEETSNPSLARFYDFLASRAVTPGAALKPAPSELSDTILAPPASAVAQLDKVFPENDRGQLKTLFGLEKVEKAVGKGGAKRFWREAIAEKSKNSAAFVGEVDTKKIKVDAFTGAKKNEKKDEDEDALRK
;
A
#
# COMPACT_ATOMS: atom_id res chain seq x y z
N MET A 1 -21.01 2.77 21.49
CA MET A 1 -21.44 1.56 22.25
C MET A 1 -20.20 0.75 22.61
N VAL A 2 -20.20 -0.09 23.65
CA VAL A 2 -18.98 -0.78 24.11
C VAL A 2 -19.28 -2.23 24.50
N ALA A 3 -18.40 -3.16 24.12
CA ALA A 3 -18.41 -4.54 24.59
C ALA A 3 -17.32 -4.75 25.65
N LEU A 4 -17.65 -5.44 26.74
CA LEU A 4 -16.70 -5.88 27.76
C LEU A 4 -16.46 -7.37 27.60
N ILE A 5 -15.24 -7.75 27.23
CA ILE A 5 -14.87 -9.14 26.96
C ILE A 5 -14.02 -9.66 28.11
N PRO A 6 -14.49 -10.64 28.91
CA PRO A 6 -13.69 -11.20 29.98
C PRO A 6 -12.51 -12.00 29.40
N LYS A 7 -11.31 -11.75 29.91
CA LYS A 7 -10.09 -12.49 29.58
C LYS A 7 -9.50 -13.09 30.85
N LYS A 8 -9.34 -14.40 30.84
CA LYS A 8 -8.61 -15.13 31.89
C LYS A 8 -7.11 -14.87 31.69
N GLY A 9 -6.44 -14.30 32.68
CA GLY A 9 -4.98 -14.18 32.65
C GLY A 9 -4.35 -15.57 32.74
N ALA A 10 -3.39 -15.87 31.87
CA ALA A 10 -2.66 -17.14 31.93
C ALA A 10 -1.75 -17.20 33.16
N GLU A 11 -1.03 -16.10 33.43
CA GLU A 11 -0.10 -15.94 34.57
C GLU A 11 -0.40 -14.68 35.40
N SER A 12 -1.52 -14.00 35.11
CA SER A 12 -1.90 -12.72 35.72
C SER A 12 -3.37 -12.71 36.17
N ALA A 13 -3.79 -11.64 36.85
CA ALA A 13 -5.17 -11.47 37.25
C ALA A 13 -6.11 -11.47 36.03
N SER A 14 -7.30 -12.03 36.20
CA SER A 14 -8.37 -11.93 35.20
C SER A 14 -8.77 -10.47 35.01
N HIS A 15 -9.04 -10.07 33.77
CA HIS A 15 -9.36 -8.69 33.41
C HIS A 15 -10.48 -8.66 32.35
N MET A 16 -11.03 -7.47 32.10
CA MET A 16 -11.99 -7.24 31.03
C MET A 16 -11.37 -6.34 29.97
N VAL A 17 -11.47 -6.74 28.71
CA VAL A 17 -11.06 -5.92 27.56
C VAL A 17 -12.25 -5.09 27.11
N ILE A 18 -12.04 -3.78 27.05
CA ILE A 18 -13.03 -2.82 26.58
C ILE A 18 -12.86 -2.66 25.07
N GLN A 19 -13.87 -3.07 24.29
CA GLN A 19 -13.89 -2.90 22.84
C GLN A 19 -14.99 -1.92 22.45
N PHE A 20 -14.61 -0.79 21.85
CA PHE A 20 -15.56 0.16 21.28
C PHE A 20 -16.23 -0.47 20.05
N LEU A 21 -17.55 -0.47 20.04
CA LEU A 21 -18.36 -0.89 18.91
C LEU A 21 -18.75 0.34 18.09
N PRO A 22 -18.80 0.23 16.75
CA PRO A 22 -19.22 1.33 15.89
C PRO A 22 -20.63 1.81 16.26
N PHE A 23 -20.85 3.11 16.12
CA PHE A 23 -22.20 3.66 16.17
C PHE A 23 -22.90 3.49 14.82
N GLU A 24 -24.20 3.79 14.78
CA GLU A 24 -24.97 3.71 13.54
C GLU A 24 -24.39 4.63 12.46
N GLU A 25 -23.84 5.79 12.83
CA GLU A 25 -23.23 6.73 11.87
C GLU A 25 -21.91 6.23 11.28
N ASP A 26 -21.23 5.28 11.94
CA ASP A 26 -19.97 4.69 11.46
C ASP A 26 -20.21 3.59 10.41
N VAL A 27 -21.41 3.02 10.37
CA VAL A 27 -21.77 1.93 9.46
C VAL A 27 -21.95 2.48 8.04
N ARG A 28 -21.15 1.98 7.10
CA ARG A 28 -21.23 2.36 5.69
C ARG A 28 -22.00 1.30 4.90
N PRO A 29 -23.20 1.61 4.38
CA PRO A 29 -23.99 0.65 3.61
C PRO A 29 -23.47 0.58 2.16
N TRP A 30 -22.33 -0.09 1.97
CA TRP A 30 -21.82 -0.38 0.63
C TRP A 30 -22.41 -1.69 0.11
N THR A 31 -23.04 -1.62 -1.06
CA THR A 31 -23.46 -2.81 -1.78
C THR A 31 -22.29 -3.34 -2.60
N CYS A 32 -21.80 -4.53 -2.27
CA CYS A 32 -20.85 -5.25 -3.09
C CYS A 32 -21.60 -6.26 -3.97
N ALA A 33 -21.22 -6.37 -5.24
CA ALA A 33 -21.71 -7.46 -6.08
C ALA A 33 -21.22 -8.81 -5.53
N SER A 34 -22.04 -9.84 -5.64
CA SER A 34 -21.64 -11.20 -5.30
C SER A 34 -20.45 -11.63 -6.16
N LEU A 35 -19.46 -12.25 -5.53
CA LEU A 35 -18.29 -12.76 -6.25
C LEU A 35 -18.68 -14.00 -7.08
N PRO A 36 -18.06 -14.20 -8.26
CA PRO A 36 -18.30 -15.37 -9.08
C PRO A 36 -17.78 -16.65 -8.41
N GLU A 37 -18.40 -17.79 -8.71
CA GLU A 37 -17.92 -19.07 -8.19
C GLU A 37 -16.60 -19.50 -8.86
N PRO A 38 -15.57 -19.88 -8.09
CA PRO A 38 -14.31 -20.36 -8.64
C PRO A 38 -14.45 -21.78 -9.18
N THR A 39 -13.68 -22.09 -10.24
CA THR A 39 -13.64 -23.43 -10.84
C THR A 39 -12.99 -24.45 -9.92
N SER A 40 -13.18 -25.75 -10.18
CA SER A 40 -12.54 -26.84 -9.43
C SER A 40 -11.03 -26.69 -9.37
N ASP A 41 -10.43 -26.31 -10.49
CA ASP A 41 -8.98 -26.25 -10.66
C ASP A 41 -8.41 -25.04 -9.90
N GLN A 42 -9.12 -23.91 -9.92
CA GLN A 42 -8.77 -22.74 -9.12
C GLN A 42 -8.83 -23.04 -7.62
N ARG A 43 -9.85 -23.78 -7.16
CA ARG A 43 -9.97 -24.19 -5.75
C ARG A 43 -8.83 -25.13 -5.35
N ALA A 44 -8.51 -26.12 -6.19
CA ALA A 44 -7.42 -27.06 -5.94
C ALA A 44 -6.06 -26.36 -5.89
N ALA A 45 -5.79 -25.43 -6.81
CA ALA A 45 -4.58 -24.61 -6.79
C ALA A 45 -4.49 -23.75 -5.53
N MET A 46 -5.60 -23.10 -5.13
CA MET A 46 -5.62 -22.27 -3.93
C MET A 46 -5.43 -23.09 -2.65
N SER A 47 -6.04 -24.27 -2.54
CA SER A 47 -5.84 -25.16 -1.40
C SER A 47 -4.36 -25.48 -1.21
N LYS A 48 -3.66 -25.85 -2.29
CA LYS A 48 -2.22 -26.11 -2.26
C LYS A 48 -1.42 -24.90 -1.78
N ILE A 49 -1.76 -23.69 -2.23
CA ILE A 49 -1.08 -22.46 -1.79
C ILE A 49 -1.30 -22.22 -0.29
N VAL A 50 -2.53 -22.37 0.19
CA VAL A 50 -2.87 -22.21 1.62
C VAL A 50 -2.11 -23.23 2.46
N ASP A 51 -2.08 -24.49 2.02
CA ASP A 51 -1.35 -25.56 2.69
C ASP A 51 0.16 -25.28 2.71
N GLY A 52 0.72 -24.76 1.61
CA GLY A 52 2.13 -24.41 1.48
C GLY A 52 2.55 -23.14 2.25
N LEU A 53 1.61 -22.25 2.57
CA LEU A 53 1.84 -20.98 3.27
C LEU A 53 1.29 -20.97 4.69
N THR A 54 1.05 -22.14 5.28
CA THR A 54 0.57 -22.22 6.66
C THR A 54 1.67 -21.80 7.64
N LEU A 55 1.48 -20.65 8.30
CA LEU A 55 2.45 -20.05 9.24
C LEU A 55 2.27 -20.49 10.70
N THR A 56 1.34 -21.40 10.96
CA THR A 56 0.89 -21.78 12.33
C THR A 56 1.15 -23.25 12.64
N ALA A 57 2.13 -23.89 12.00
CA ALA A 57 2.47 -25.30 12.22
C ALA A 57 3.18 -25.51 13.58
N GLY A 58 2.42 -25.37 14.68
CA GLY A 58 2.86 -25.59 16.06
C GLY A 58 3.28 -24.33 16.82
N ASN A 59 3.89 -23.34 16.15
CA ASN A 59 4.20 -22.03 16.70
C ASN A 59 4.04 -20.96 15.61
N GLU A 60 3.57 -19.77 15.96
CA GLU A 60 3.43 -18.66 15.01
C GLU A 60 4.82 -18.17 14.59
N MET A 61 5.09 -18.22 13.29
CA MET A 61 6.43 -17.94 12.76
C MET A 61 6.75 -16.45 12.58
N LEU A 62 5.74 -15.60 12.32
CA LEU A 62 5.95 -14.19 11.98
C LEU A 62 5.81 -13.21 13.15
N ARG A 63 5.10 -13.59 14.23
CA ARG A 63 4.90 -12.81 15.48
C ARG A 63 4.96 -11.28 15.28
N PRO A 64 4.05 -10.72 14.47
CA PRO A 64 4.10 -9.29 14.14
C PRO A 64 3.97 -8.39 15.38
N GLU A 65 3.31 -8.86 16.43
CA GLU A 65 3.18 -8.19 17.73
C GLU A 65 4.51 -8.06 18.50
N GLU A 66 5.45 -8.97 18.29
CA GLU A 66 6.81 -8.90 18.87
C GLU A 66 7.75 -8.06 17.98
N THR A 67 7.33 -7.73 16.76
CA THR A 67 8.15 -6.99 15.79
C THR A 67 8.01 -5.49 15.99
N SER A 68 9.12 -4.81 16.26
CA SER A 68 9.15 -3.35 16.41
C SER A 68 8.81 -2.63 15.10
N ASN A 69 8.23 -1.43 15.19
CA ASN A 69 7.91 -0.63 13.99
C ASN A 69 9.20 -0.14 13.28
N PRO A 70 9.48 -0.60 12.04
CA PRO A 70 10.71 -0.25 11.32
C PRO A 70 10.84 1.25 11.01
N SER A 71 9.72 1.98 10.96
CA SER A 71 9.72 3.42 10.71
C SER A 71 10.34 4.19 11.86
N LEU A 72 10.14 3.73 13.10
CA LEU A 72 10.71 4.38 14.29
C LEU A 72 12.22 4.15 14.36
N ALA A 73 12.68 2.93 14.09
CA ALA A 73 14.11 2.62 14.03
C ALA A 73 14.81 3.53 13.01
N ARG A 74 14.28 3.59 11.78
CA ARG A 74 14.83 4.46 10.72
C ARG A 74 14.81 5.94 11.10
N PHE A 75 13.75 6.39 11.78
CA PHE A 75 13.65 7.77 12.24
C PHE A 75 14.74 8.10 13.28
N TYR A 76 14.92 7.24 14.28
CA TYR A 76 15.93 7.44 15.32
C TYR A 76 17.36 7.34 14.77
N ASP A 77 17.63 6.43 13.83
CA ASP A 77 18.93 6.33 13.16
C ASP A 77 19.28 7.63 12.43
N PHE A 78 18.29 8.20 11.72
CA PHE A 78 18.47 9.47 11.05
C PHE A 78 18.68 10.62 12.03
N LEU A 79 17.87 10.68 13.10
CA LEU A 79 17.97 11.71 14.13
C LEU A 79 19.33 11.67 14.82
N ALA A 80 19.81 10.48 15.19
CA ALA A 80 21.14 10.28 15.75
C ALA A 80 22.23 10.72 14.77
N SER A 81 22.12 10.37 13.48
CA SER A 81 23.09 10.80 12.47
C SER A 81 23.15 12.32 12.30
N ARG A 82 22.01 13.00 12.40
CA ARG A 82 21.92 14.46 12.30
C ARG A 82 22.37 15.20 13.54
N ALA A 83 22.17 14.62 14.72
CA ALA A 83 22.68 15.17 15.97
C ALA A 83 24.22 15.23 15.97
N VAL A 84 24.87 14.21 15.40
CA VAL A 84 26.34 14.18 15.24
C VAL A 84 26.79 15.06 14.07
N THR A 85 26.08 14.98 12.95
CA THR A 85 26.44 15.69 11.71
C THR A 85 25.23 16.49 11.21
N PRO A 86 25.13 17.80 11.49
CA PRO A 86 23.96 18.63 11.14
C PRO A 86 23.59 18.63 9.64
N GLY A 87 24.55 18.34 8.76
CA GLY A 87 24.36 18.22 7.31
C GLY A 87 24.08 16.80 6.80
N ALA A 88 23.92 15.79 7.67
CA ALA A 88 23.72 14.42 7.24
C ALA A 88 22.46 14.28 6.36
N ALA A 89 22.64 13.64 5.21
CA ALA A 89 21.56 13.23 4.33
C ALA A 89 20.84 12.00 4.89
N LEU A 90 19.58 11.81 4.49
CA LEU A 90 18.84 10.61 4.84
C LEU A 90 19.49 9.41 4.16
N LYS A 91 19.95 8.44 4.95
CA LYS A 91 20.51 7.19 4.44
C LYS A 91 19.42 6.37 3.72
N PRO A 92 19.79 5.56 2.72
CA PRO A 92 18.88 4.54 2.18
C PRO A 92 18.38 3.64 3.31
N ALA A 93 17.24 3.00 3.11
CA ALA A 93 16.75 2.02 4.08
C ALA A 93 17.80 0.90 4.24
N PRO A 94 18.10 0.47 5.47
CA PRO A 94 19.03 -0.64 5.70
C PRO A 94 18.47 -1.92 5.06
N SER A 95 19.33 -2.70 4.41
CA SER A 95 18.96 -3.98 3.78
C SER A 95 18.45 -5.00 4.80
N GLU A 96 18.96 -4.97 6.02
CA GLU A 96 18.51 -5.83 7.13
C GLU A 96 16.99 -5.72 7.39
N LEU A 97 16.42 -4.53 7.16
CA LEU A 97 15.00 -4.28 7.36
C LEU A 97 14.15 -4.98 6.29
N SER A 98 14.60 -5.00 5.03
CA SER A 98 13.94 -5.77 3.97
C SER A 98 14.20 -7.26 4.10
N ASP A 99 15.42 -7.64 4.47
CA ASP A 99 15.91 -9.01 4.29
C ASP A 99 15.68 -9.88 5.55
N THR A 100 15.52 -9.26 6.72
CA THR A 100 15.39 -9.98 8.00
C THR A 100 14.09 -9.67 8.72
N ILE A 101 13.68 -8.39 8.77
CA ILE A 101 12.50 -7.98 9.56
C ILE A 101 11.20 -8.15 8.74
N LEU A 102 11.22 -7.73 7.48
CA LEU A 102 10.04 -7.76 6.62
C LEU A 102 9.99 -8.97 5.69
N ALA A 103 11.10 -9.69 5.55
CA ALA A 103 11.15 -10.88 4.71
C ALA A 103 10.30 -12.01 5.31
N PRO A 104 9.60 -12.80 4.47
CA PRO A 104 8.96 -14.01 4.94
C PRO A 104 10.01 -15.02 5.46
N PRO A 105 9.65 -15.89 6.42
CA PRO A 105 10.58 -16.88 6.95
C PRO A 105 11.08 -17.81 5.83
N ALA A 106 12.38 -18.09 5.82
CA ALA A 106 13.00 -18.91 4.77
C ALA A 106 12.35 -20.30 4.62
N SER A 107 11.87 -20.89 5.72
CA SER A 107 11.15 -22.16 5.68
C SER A 107 9.79 -22.07 4.98
N ALA A 108 9.07 -20.96 5.13
CA ALA A 108 7.79 -20.75 4.44
C ALA A 108 8.01 -20.56 2.93
N VAL A 109 9.06 -19.82 2.56
CA VAL A 109 9.49 -19.70 1.15
C VAL A 109 9.87 -21.06 0.57
N ALA A 110 10.68 -21.84 1.29
CA ALA A 110 11.08 -23.17 0.85
C ALA A 110 9.91 -24.17 0.76
N GLN A 111 8.89 -24.04 1.61
CA GLN A 111 7.65 -24.82 1.51
C GLN A 111 6.83 -24.41 0.29
N LEU A 112 6.69 -23.10 0.05
CA LEU A 112 6.04 -22.60 -1.14
C LEU A 112 6.73 -23.11 -2.41
N ASP A 113 8.06 -23.08 -2.47
CA ASP A 113 8.82 -23.53 -3.64
C ASP A 113 8.69 -25.05 -3.90
N LYS A 114 8.42 -25.84 -2.85
CA LYS A 114 8.13 -27.28 -3.00
C LYS A 114 6.74 -27.53 -3.58
N VAL A 115 5.75 -26.74 -3.14
CA VAL A 115 4.35 -26.92 -3.54
C VAL A 115 4.06 -26.26 -4.89
N PHE A 116 4.71 -25.13 -5.14
CA PHE A 116 4.63 -24.33 -6.36
C PHE A 116 6.05 -23.87 -6.77
N PRO A 117 6.77 -24.72 -7.52
CA PRO A 117 8.03 -24.33 -8.14
C PRO A 117 7.85 -23.05 -8.97
N GLU A 118 8.90 -22.25 -9.13
CA GLU A 118 8.81 -20.99 -9.88
C GLU A 118 8.24 -21.15 -11.30
N ASN A 119 8.52 -22.29 -11.93
CA ASN A 119 8.01 -22.63 -13.27
C ASN A 119 6.48 -22.76 -13.31
N ASP A 120 5.84 -23.16 -12.20
CA ASP A 120 4.39 -23.36 -12.11
C ASP A 120 3.66 -22.09 -11.66
N ARG A 121 4.37 -21.08 -11.13
CA ARG A 121 3.78 -19.77 -10.80
C ARG A 121 3.21 -19.06 -12.03
N GLY A 122 3.75 -19.33 -13.21
CA GLY A 122 3.21 -18.86 -14.49
C GLY A 122 1.82 -19.43 -14.79
N GLN A 123 1.55 -20.67 -14.37
CA GLN A 123 0.27 -21.35 -14.59
C GLN A 123 -0.87 -20.69 -13.80
N LEU A 124 -0.58 -20.12 -12.62
CA LEU A 124 -1.57 -19.37 -11.84
C LEU A 124 -2.07 -18.13 -12.60
N LYS A 125 -1.17 -17.43 -13.30
CA LYS A 125 -1.57 -16.26 -14.11
C LYS A 125 -2.56 -16.68 -15.20
N THR A 126 -2.30 -17.80 -15.87
CA THR A 126 -3.18 -18.35 -16.90
C THR A 126 -4.50 -18.86 -16.30
N LEU A 127 -4.44 -19.59 -15.18
CA LEU A 127 -5.59 -20.21 -14.51
C LEU A 127 -6.60 -19.18 -13.98
N PHE A 128 -6.10 -18.03 -13.52
CA PHE A 128 -6.91 -16.91 -13.04
C PHE A 128 -7.15 -15.82 -14.10
N GLY A 129 -6.64 -15.99 -15.32
CA GLY A 129 -6.80 -15.01 -16.40
C GLY A 129 -6.26 -13.62 -16.04
N LEU A 130 -5.12 -13.57 -15.33
CA LEU A 130 -4.55 -12.31 -14.87
C LEU A 130 -3.89 -11.55 -16.01
N GLU A 131 -4.50 -10.44 -16.41
CA GLU A 131 -3.97 -9.54 -17.42
C GLU A 131 -3.45 -8.24 -16.79
N LYS A 132 -2.30 -7.76 -17.30
CA LYS A 132 -1.79 -6.45 -16.91
C LYS A 132 -2.63 -5.39 -17.60
N VAL A 133 -3.59 -4.81 -16.89
CA VAL A 133 -4.32 -3.64 -17.36
C VAL A 133 -3.44 -2.41 -17.14
N GLU A 134 -2.88 -1.88 -18.22
CA GLU A 134 -2.22 -0.58 -18.17
C GLU A 134 -3.30 0.48 -18.00
N LYS A 135 -3.39 1.07 -16.80
CA LYS A 135 -4.12 2.32 -16.64
C LYS A 135 -3.43 3.30 -17.59
N ALA A 136 -4.18 3.84 -18.56
CA ALA A 136 -3.75 4.98 -19.32
C ALA A 136 -3.47 6.10 -18.32
N VAL A 137 -2.22 6.21 -17.87
CA VAL A 137 -1.74 7.39 -17.19
C VAL A 137 -1.89 8.45 -18.25
N GLY A 138 -2.92 9.28 -18.13
CA GLY A 138 -3.12 10.38 -19.06
C GLY A 138 -1.78 11.08 -19.26
N LYS A 139 -1.51 11.55 -20.48
CA LYS A 139 -0.30 12.30 -20.85
C LYS A 139 -0.15 13.64 -20.08
N GLY A 140 -0.51 13.70 -18.79
CA GLY A 140 0.02 14.66 -17.85
C GLY A 140 1.50 14.32 -17.70
N GLY A 141 2.33 15.16 -18.30
CA GLY A 141 3.78 14.98 -18.41
C GLY A 141 4.43 14.54 -17.10
N ALA A 142 5.55 13.84 -17.24
CA ALA A 142 6.44 13.42 -16.16
C ALA A 142 6.24 14.31 -14.94
N LYS A 143 5.71 13.73 -13.84
CA LYS A 143 5.48 14.46 -12.59
C LYS A 143 6.80 15.12 -12.18
N ARG A 144 6.98 16.37 -12.59
CA ARG A 144 8.12 17.20 -12.23
C ARG A 144 8.05 17.32 -10.72
N PHE A 145 9.00 16.71 -10.04
CA PHE A 145 9.07 16.84 -8.60
C PHE A 145 9.25 18.33 -8.30
N TRP A 146 8.52 18.87 -7.33
CA TRP A 146 8.63 20.28 -6.93
C TRP A 146 10.09 20.72 -6.71
N ARG A 147 10.96 19.78 -6.33
CA ARG A 147 12.41 19.99 -6.17
C ARG A 147 13.13 20.32 -7.48
N GLU A 148 12.75 19.68 -8.59
CA GLU A 148 13.29 19.99 -9.92
C GLU A 148 12.76 21.34 -10.41
N ALA A 149 11.48 21.65 -10.16
CA ALA A 149 10.90 22.95 -10.48
C ALA A 149 11.55 24.11 -9.69
N ILE A 150 11.93 23.88 -8.43
CA ILE A 150 12.67 24.86 -7.60
C ILE A 150 14.11 25.02 -8.09
N ALA A 151 14.81 23.93 -8.41
CA ALA A 151 16.18 23.99 -8.92
C ALA A 151 16.29 24.67 -10.29
N GLU A 152 15.27 24.52 -11.14
CA GLU A 152 15.17 25.20 -12.44
C GLU A 152 14.86 26.69 -12.26
N LYS A 153 13.98 27.05 -11.30
CA LYS A 153 13.78 28.45 -10.89
C LYS A 153 15.05 29.08 -10.34
N SER A 154 15.83 28.37 -9.52
CA SER A 154 17.08 28.91 -8.95
C SER A 154 18.19 29.05 -9.99
N LYS A 155 18.23 28.17 -11.01
CA LYS A 155 19.15 28.32 -12.15
C LYS A 155 18.79 29.52 -13.02
N ASN A 156 17.49 29.77 -13.25
CA ASN A 156 17.03 30.94 -13.99
C ASN A 156 17.09 32.24 -13.17
N SER A 157 17.08 32.17 -11.84
CA SER A 157 17.21 33.33 -10.95
C SER A 157 18.64 33.62 -10.50
N ALA A 158 19.66 32.96 -11.07
CA ALA A 158 21.07 33.30 -10.84
C ALA A 158 21.44 34.73 -11.31
N ALA A 159 20.51 35.45 -11.95
CA ALA A 159 20.61 36.88 -12.26
C ALA A 159 19.88 37.80 -11.26
N PHE A 160 19.23 37.28 -10.19
CA PHE A 160 18.45 38.10 -9.27
C PHE A 160 18.77 37.76 -7.81
N VAL A 161 19.85 38.36 -7.30
CA VAL A 161 20.12 38.45 -5.87
C VAL A 161 19.18 39.49 -5.28
N GLY A 162 18.00 39.05 -4.87
CA GLY A 162 17.00 39.86 -4.18
C GLY A 162 16.10 39.00 -3.33
N GLU A 163 15.78 39.49 -2.13
CA GLU A 163 14.95 38.85 -1.11
C GLU A 163 13.64 38.28 -1.71
N VAL A 164 13.45 36.96 -1.57
CA VAL A 164 12.30 36.25 -2.14
C VAL A 164 11.09 36.49 -1.25
N ASP A 165 10.21 37.41 -1.66
CA ASP A 165 8.90 37.65 -1.04
C ASP A 165 7.97 36.44 -1.27
N THR A 166 7.85 35.60 -0.24
CA THR A 166 7.08 34.35 -0.25
C THR A 166 5.58 34.55 -0.47
N LYS A 167 5.07 35.80 -0.39
CA LYS A 167 3.66 36.12 -0.62
C LYS A 167 3.28 36.30 -2.10
N LYS A 168 4.25 36.32 -3.02
CA LYS A 168 4.01 36.49 -4.47
C LYS A 168 4.16 35.23 -5.30
N ILE A 169 4.40 34.07 -4.69
CA ILE A 169 4.41 32.80 -5.42
C ILE A 169 2.96 32.42 -5.74
N LYS A 170 2.44 32.94 -6.86
CA LYS A 170 1.28 32.35 -7.52
C LYS A 170 1.72 30.98 -8.02
N VAL A 171 1.21 29.93 -7.38
CA VAL A 171 1.12 28.61 -8.00
C VAL A 171 0.06 28.79 -9.08
N ASP A 172 0.45 28.71 -10.35
CA ASP A 172 -0.52 28.65 -11.44
C ASP A 172 -1.37 27.41 -11.19
N ALA A 173 -2.58 27.67 -10.67
CA ALA A 173 -3.60 26.67 -10.49
C ALA A 173 -3.87 26.07 -11.86
N PHE A 174 -3.62 24.77 -11.94
CA PHE A 174 -3.99 23.84 -12.98
C PHE A 174 -5.33 24.26 -13.63
N THR A 175 -5.27 24.96 -14.76
CA THR A 175 -6.48 25.34 -15.50
C THR A 175 -7.08 24.08 -16.10
N GLY A 176 -8.35 23.87 -15.77
CA GLY A 176 -9.09 22.63 -15.95
C GLY A 176 -9.03 22.04 -17.36
N ALA A 177 -8.93 20.72 -17.39
CA ALA A 177 -9.34 19.91 -18.52
C ALA A 177 -10.77 20.29 -18.91
N LYS A 178 -10.95 20.78 -20.14
CA LYS A 178 -12.27 20.92 -20.76
C LYS A 178 -12.95 19.56 -20.79
N LYS A 179 -14.02 19.42 -20.00
CA LYS A 179 -15.01 18.36 -20.06
C LYS A 179 -15.69 18.44 -21.43
N ASN A 180 -15.39 17.50 -22.32
CA ASN A 180 -16.12 17.33 -23.57
C ASN A 180 -17.38 16.52 -23.20
N GLU A 181 -18.48 17.22 -22.92
CA GLU A 181 -19.81 16.62 -22.91
C GLU A 181 -20.22 16.37 -24.37
N LYS A 182 -20.23 15.10 -24.80
CA LYS A 182 -20.89 14.70 -26.04
C LYS A 182 -22.31 14.26 -25.67
N LYS A 183 -23.27 15.08 -26.11
CA LYS A 183 -24.71 14.80 -26.16
C LYS A 183 -24.96 13.51 -26.94
N ASP A 184 -25.62 12.54 -26.31
CA ASP A 184 -26.40 11.51 -26.98
C ASP A 184 -27.88 11.91 -26.85
N GLU A 185 -28.39 12.58 -27.87
CA GLU A 185 -29.81 12.75 -28.17
C GLU A 185 -29.96 12.36 -29.64
N ASP A 186 -30.59 11.20 -29.92
CA ASP A 186 -31.40 10.87 -31.10
C ASP A 186 -31.46 9.33 -31.32
N GLU A 187 -32.14 8.62 -30.42
CA GLU A 187 -32.79 7.34 -30.73
C GLU A 187 -34.29 7.45 -30.38
N ASP A 188 -35.03 8.22 -31.17
CA ASP A 188 -36.50 8.12 -31.18
C ASP A 188 -37.09 8.59 -32.51
N ALA A 189 -36.70 7.94 -33.60
CA ALA A 189 -37.32 8.14 -34.91
C ALA A 189 -37.17 6.93 -35.85
N LEU A 190 -37.42 5.70 -35.38
CA LEU A 190 -37.59 4.55 -36.31
C LEU A 190 -38.39 3.39 -35.70
N ARG A 191 -39.59 3.69 -35.19
CA ARG A 191 -40.70 2.74 -35.08
C ARG A 191 -42.02 3.42 -35.42
N LYS A 192 -42.34 3.44 -36.70
CA LYS A 192 -43.70 3.46 -37.24
C LYS A 192 -43.80 2.37 -38.29
#